data_AF-A0A3D1JQJ2-F1
#
_entry.id   AF-A0A3D1JQJ2-F1
#
_cell.length_a   1.000
_cell.length_b   1.000
_cell.length_c   1.000
_cell.angle_alpha   90.00
_cell.angle_beta   90.00
_cell.angle_gamma   90.00
#
_symmetry.space_group_name_H-M   'P 1'
#
loop_
_entity.id
_entity.type
_entity.pdbx_description
1 polymer ?
#
loop_
_entity_poly.entity_id
_entity_poly.type
_entity_poly.pdbx_seq_one_letter_code
_entity_poly.pdbx_strand_id
1 'polypeptide(L)'
;MLSVKTELLAALAAELEQLSPGAGARAAFESPKVAAHGDFACTAAMQLAKPLKLNPRALGEQLRTALEATPAFQRWVDAIEIAGPGFLNIRLKPAAKQEVVREVLAAGERFGFQSARNERVLVEFVSANPTGPLHVGHGRQAAIGDAISNLFATQGWSVHREFYYNDAGVQIDTLTKSTQLRA
;
A
#
# COMPACT_ATOMS: atom_id res chain seq x y z
N MET A 1 13.74 0.79 -0.90
CA MET A 1 13.19 0.81 0.47
C MET A 1 12.06 -0.18 0.61
N LEU A 2 11.33 -0.53 -0.46
CA LEU A 2 10.29 -1.56 -0.37
C LEU A 2 10.93 -2.89 0.05
N SER A 3 12.05 -3.29 -0.55
CA SER A 3 12.73 -4.54 -0.17
C SER A 3 13.22 -4.52 1.29
N VAL A 4 13.93 -3.45 1.68
CA VAL A 4 14.43 -3.26 3.05
C VAL A 4 13.29 -3.34 4.07
N LYS A 5 12.20 -2.61 3.85
CA LYS A 5 11.04 -2.62 4.77
C LYS A 5 10.41 -4.01 4.81
N THR A 6 10.29 -4.70 3.69
CA THR A 6 9.75 -6.07 3.62
C THR A 6 10.63 -7.06 4.38
N GLU A 7 11.96 -7.02 4.21
CA GLU A 7 12.91 -7.88 4.94
C GLU A 7 12.82 -7.63 6.45
N LEU A 8 12.80 -6.36 6.87
CA LEU A 8 12.68 -6.00 8.30
C LEU A 8 11.32 -6.39 8.88
N LEU A 9 10.23 -6.24 8.13
CA LEU A 9 8.89 -6.67 8.56
C LEU A 9 8.80 -8.19 8.67
N ALA A 10 9.40 -8.94 7.76
CA ALA A 10 9.43 -10.40 7.81
C ALA A 10 10.19 -10.89 9.06
N ALA A 11 11.34 -10.28 9.36
CA ALA A 11 12.09 -10.56 10.58
C ALA A 11 11.27 -10.20 11.83
N LEU A 12 10.63 -9.02 11.87
CA LEU A 12 9.75 -8.64 12.97
C LEU A 12 8.59 -9.64 13.15
N ALA A 13 7.92 -10.03 12.07
CA ALA A 13 6.84 -10.99 12.12
C ALA A 13 7.28 -12.35 12.69
N ALA A 14 8.44 -12.84 12.27
CA ALA A 14 9.00 -14.09 12.78
C ALA A 14 9.31 -14.03 14.28
N GLU A 15 9.93 -12.95 14.76
CA GLU A 15 10.23 -12.78 16.18
C GLU A 15 8.97 -12.61 17.04
N LEU A 16 7.97 -11.87 16.53
CA LEU A 16 6.69 -11.74 17.23
C LEU A 16 5.94 -13.07 17.33
N GLU A 17 5.98 -13.89 16.29
CA GLU A 17 5.35 -15.22 16.29
C GLU A 17 5.98 -16.16 17.32
N GLN A 18 7.30 -16.07 17.53
CA GLN A 18 8.00 -16.81 18.59
C GLN A 18 7.61 -16.33 20.00
N LEU A 19 7.36 -15.03 20.17
CA LEU A 19 6.93 -14.47 21.46
C LEU A 19 5.48 -14.83 21.81
N SER A 20 4.58 -14.84 20.82
CA SER A 20 3.19 -15.18 21.01
C SER A 20 2.55 -15.65 19.69
N PRO A 21 1.97 -16.86 19.65
CA PRO A 21 1.32 -17.37 18.44
C PRO A 21 0.24 -16.42 17.90
N GLY A 22 0.29 -16.13 16.60
CA GLY A 22 -0.59 -15.19 15.90
C GLY A 22 -0.18 -13.72 15.99
N ALA A 23 0.86 -13.37 16.75
CA ALA A 23 1.34 -12.00 16.84
C ALA A 23 2.12 -11.57 15.60
N GLY A 24 2.72 -12.50 14.84
CA GLY A 24 3.45 -12.18 13.60
C GLY A 24 2.55 -11.50 12.55
N ALA A 25 1.27 -11.87 12.49
CA ALA A 25 0.28 -11.26 11.59
C ALA A 25 0.01 -9.77 11.87
N ARG A 26 0.39 -9.28 13.06
CA ARG A 26 0.21 -7.88 13.48
C ARG A 26 1.52 -7.08 13.40
N ALA A 27 2.59 -7.67 12.88
CA ALA A 27 3.86 -6.97 12.68
C ALA A 27 3.68 -5.74 11.79
N ALA A 28 3.98 -4.58 12.33
CA ALA A 28 3.87 -3.32 11.62
C ALA A 28 4.93 -2.34 12.10
N PHE A 29 5.40 -1.51 11.17
CA PHE A 29 6.19 -0.33 11.47
C PHE A 29 5.34 0.92 11.28
N GLU A 30 5.47 1.85 12.20
CA GLU A 30 4.92 3.19 12.12
C GLU A 30 6.02 4.17 11.69
N SER A 31 5.64 5.29 11.10
CA SER A 31 6.57 6.39 10.83
C SER A 31 6.64 7.31 12.05
N PRO A 32 7.82 7.50 12.68
CA PRO A 32 7.96 8.41 13.81
C PRO A 32 7.58 9.84 13.42
N LYS A 33 6.87 10.56 14.30
CA LYS A 33 6.52 11.98 14.09
C LYS A 33 7.73 12.91 14.21
N VAL A 34 8.75 12.49 14.95
CA VAL A 34 9.97 13.26 15.22
C VAL A 34 11.14 12.51 14.64
N ALA A 35 11.90 13.14 13.74
CA ALA A 35 13.03 12.51 13.06
C ALA A 35 14.12 11.98 14.00
N ALA A 36 14.27 12.57 15.19
CA ALA A 36 15.20 12.09 16.22
C ALA A 36 14.88 10.67 16.70
N HIS A 37 13.61 10.23 16.59
CA HIS A 37 13.17 8.88 16.96
C HIS A 37 13.41 7.83 15.88
N GLY A 38 14.25 8.14 14.89
CA GLY A 38 14.65 7.19 13.85
C GLY A 38 13.73 7.19 12.63
N ASP A 39 13.85 6.14 11.85
CA ASP A 39 13.18 5.97 10.55
C ASP A 39 11.90 5.13 10.68
N PHE A 40 11.87 4.17 11.61
CA PHE A 40 10.69 3.35 11.92
C PHE A 40 10.45 3.30 13.43
N ALA A 41 9.19 3.10 13.82
CA ALA A 41 8.79 2.79 15.18
C ALA A 41 8.02 1.45 15.23
N CYS A 42 8.19 0.70 16.31
CA CYS A 42 7.43 -0.52 16.59
C CYS A 42 6.84 -0.47 18.01
N THR A 43 5.54 -0.73 18.10
CA THR A 43 4.75 -0.71 19.36
C THR A 43 4.36 -2.11 19.84
N ALA A 44 4.83 -3.16 19.16
CA ALA A 44 4.40 -4.54 19.41
C ALA A 44 4.67 -5.00 20.85
N ALA A 45 5.80 -4.62 21.45
CA ALA A 45 6.11 -4.94 22.84
C ALA A 45 5.05 -4.41 23.81
N MET A 46 4.55 -3.19 23.58
CA MET A 46 3.49 -2.62 24.42
C MET A 46 2.16 -3.34 24.27
N GLN A 47 1.82 -3.73 23.05
CA GLN A 47 0.58 -4.44 22.74
C GLN A 47 0.58 -5.87 23.32
N LEU A 48 1.74 -6.54 23.33
CA LEU A 48 1.90 -7.91 23.80
C LEU A 48 2.17 -8.02 25.31
N ALA A 49 2.65 -6.96 25.96
CA ALA A 49 2.98 -7.00 27.38
C ALA A 49 1.80 -7.38 28.28
N LYS A 50 0.61 -6.80 28.02
CA LYS A 50 -0.61 -7.09 28.80
C LYS A 50 -1.05 -8.56 28.71
N PRO A 51 -1.26 -9.14 27.52
CA PRO A 51 -1.66 -10.55 27.41
C PRO A 51 -0.59 -11.52 27.94
N LEU A 52 0.70 -11.19 27.83
CA LEU A 52 1.79 -12.01 28.34
C LEU A 52 2.08 -11.78 29.84
N LYS A 53 1.42 -10.80 30.48
CA LYS A 53 1.66 -10.38 31.88
C LYS A 53 3.13 -10.01 32.15
N LEU A 54 3.78 -9.39 31.17
CA LEU A 54 5.19 -8.97 31.25
C LEU A 54 5.31 -7.45 31.35
N ASN A 55 6.46 -6.98 31.83
CA ASN A 55 6.80 -5.56 31.77
C ASN A 55 7.05 -5.17 30.29
N PRO A 56 6.39 -4.14 29.74
CA PRO A 56 6.52 -3.80 28.33
C PRO A 56 7.95 -3.38 27.91
N ARG A 57 8.72 -2.79 28.83
CA ARG A 57 10.11 -2.41 28.58
C ARG A 57 11.01 -3.64 28.52
N ALA A 58 10.81 -4.60 29.42
CA ALA A 58 11.54 -5.87 29.41
C ALA A 58 11.25 -6.67 28.14
N LEU A 59 9.97 -6.73 27.72
CA LEU A 59 9.59 -7.37 26.45
C LEU A 59 10.19 -6.63 25.26
N GLY A 60 10.28 -5.30 25.33
CA GLY A 60 10.96 -4.49 24.32
C GLY A 60 12.46 -4.83 24.19
N GLU A 61 13.17 -4.99 25.31
CA GLU A 61 14.60 -5.38 25.29
C GLU A 61 14.80 -6.79 24.74
N GLN A 62 13.92 -7.73 25.11
CA GLN A 62 13.94 -9.09 24.55
C GLN A 62 13.74 -9.06 23.03
N LEU A 63 12.71 -8.34 22.56
CA LEU A 63 12.43 -8.21 21.13
C LEU A 63 13.57 -7.51 20.40
N ARG A 64 14.12 -6.43 20.96
CA ARG A 64 15.28 -5.74 20.42
C ARG A 64 16.47 -6.70 20.23
N THR A 65 16.82 -7.45 21.28
CA THR A 65 17.95 -8.39 21.24
C THR A 65 17.75 -9.46 20.17
N ALA A 66 16.53 -10.00 20.07
CA ALA A 66 16.20 -11.00 19.07
C ALA A 66 16.29 -10.43 17.65
N LEU A 67 15.75 -9.22 17.42
CA LEU A 67 15.83 -8.54 16.13
C LEU A 67 17.27 -8.23 15.74
N GLU A 68 18.10 -7.70 16.64
CA GLU A 68 19.53 -7.42 16.41
C GLU A 68 20.35 -8.67 16.01
N ALA A 69 19.90 -9.86 16.41
CA ALA A 69 20.51 -11.12 15.99
C ALA A 69 20.12 -11.57 14.57
N THR A 70 19.06 -11.00 13.99
CA THR A 70 18.60 -11.39 12.64
C THR A 70 19.49 -10.79 11.53
N PRO A 71 19.77 -11.53 10.44
CA PRO A 71 20.57 -11.01 9.32
C PRO A 71 20.02 -9.72 8.70
N ALA A 72 18.70 -9.58 8.63
CA ALA A 72 18.05 -8.41 8.04
C ALA A 72 18.34 -7.13 8.84
N PHE A 73 18.21 -7.20 10.18
CA PHE A 73 18.51 -6.06 11.05
C PHE A 73 20.02 -5.77 11.08
N GLN A 74 20.88 -6.80 11.12
CA GLN A 74 22.33 -6.59 11.03
C GLN A 74 22.74 -5.88 9.74
N ARG A 75 22.08 -6.19 8.62
CA ARG A 75 22.37 -5.60 7.32
C ARG A 75 21.87 -4.15 7.23
N TRP A 76 20.67 -3.86 7.72
CA TRP A 76 19.96 -2.62 7.39
C TRP A 76 19.79 -1.62 8.54
N VAL A 77 19.86 -2.08 9.80
CA VAL A 77 19.58 -1.26 10.98
C VAL A 77 20.88 -0.83 11.66
N ASP A 78 20.98 0.46 11.92
CA ASP A 78 22.11 1.09 12.61
C ASP A 78 21.95 0.99 14.12
N ALA A 79 20.76 1.29 14.63
CA ALA A 79 20.44 1.21 16.06
C ALA A 79 18.96 0.96 16.31
N ILE A 80 18.66 0.30 17.43
CA ILE A 80 17.32 0.20 18.01
C ILE A 80 17.36 0.80 19.41
N GLU A 81 16.57 1.85 19.64
CA GLU A 81 16.47 2.55 20.92
C GLU A 81 15.11 2.31 21.56
N ILE A 82 15.08 2.00 22.86
CA ILE A 82 13.82 1.81 23.58
C ILE A 82 13.42 3.11 24.29
N ALA A 83 12.31 3.69 23.84
CA ALA A 83 11.73 4.89 24.41
C ALA A 83 10.51 4.58 25.29
N GLY A 84 10.35 5.35 26.36
CA GLY A 84 9.21 5.29 27.26
C GLY A 84 8.92 3.87 27.77
N PRO A 85 7.65 3.41 27.74
CA PRO A 85 7.26 2.11 28.29
C PRO A 85 7.71 0.91 27.44
N GLY A 86 8.12 1.08 26.19
CA GLY A 86 8.47 -0.04 25.31
C GLY A 86 8.31 0.25 23.81
N PHE A 87 8.47 1.51 23.39
CA PHE A 87 8.53 1.85 21.96
C PHE A 87 9.92 1.52 21.43
N LEU A 88 9.99 0.76 20.34
CA LEU A 88 11.26 0.49 19.66
C LEU A 88 11.41 1.50 18.51
N ASN A 89 12.34 2.42 18.67
CA ASN A 89 12.75 3.39 17.66
C ASN A 89 13.91 2.80 16.85
N ILE A 90 13.75 2.69 15.55
CA ILE A 90 14.69 1.99 14.66
C ILE A 90 15.31 3.00 13.71
N ARG A 91 16.65 3.10 13.74
CA ARG A 91 17.43 3.94 12.83
C ARG A 91 18.06 3.06 11.75
N LEU A 92 17.85 3.41 10.48
CA LEU A 92 18.39 2.67 9.35
C LEU A 92 19.81 3.14 9.02
N LYS A 93 20.65 2.20 8.57
CA LYS A 93 21.96 2.51 7.99
C LYS A 93 21.78 3.35 6.71
N PRO A 94 22.75 4.21 6.34
CA PRO A 94 22.70 4.96 5.09
C PRO A 94 22.47 4.07 3.86
N ALA A 95 23.08 2.89 3.82
CA ALA A 95 22.91 1.92 2.74
C ALA A 95 21.44 1.48 2.54
N ALA A 96 20.70 1.27 3.62
CA ALA A 96 19.27 0.93 3.56
C ALA A 96 18.44 2.04 2.91
N LYS A 97 18.78 3.31 3.17
CA LYS A 97 18.10 4.47 2.58
C LYS A 97 18.40 4.60 1.09
N GLN A 98 19.63 4.28 0.69
CA GLN A 98 20.09 4.34 -0.70
C GLN A 98 19.59 3.15 -1.54
N GLU A 99 19.21 2.04 -0.92
CA GLU A 99 18.77 0.83 -1.63
C GLU A 99 17.57 1.08 -2.56
N VAL A 100 16.71 2.04 -2.23
CA VAL A 100 15.59 2.43 -3.12
C VAL A 100 16.07 2.89 -4.49
N VAL A 101 17.23 3.54 -4.59
CA VAL A 101 17.75 4.00 -5.88
C VAL A 101 18.15 2.81 -6.73
N ARG A 102 18.76 1.79 -6.13
CA ARG A 102 19.10 0.54 -6.82
C ARG A 102 17.84 -0.20 -7.28
N GLU A 103 16.83 -0.30 -6.42
CA GLU A 103 15.53 -0.90 -6.76
C GLU A 103 14.88 -0.20 -7.96
N VAL A 104 14.83 1.13 -7.94
CA VAL A 104 14.23 1.94 -9.02
C VAL A 104 14.99 1.74 -10.33
N LEU A 105 16.32 1.84 -10.31
CA LEU A 105 17.13 1.69 -11.52
C LEU A 105 17.07 0.27 -12.08
N ALA A 106 17.01 -0.75 -11.23
CA ALA A 106 16.91 -2.15 -11.66
C ALA A 106 15.52 -2.47 -12.23
N ALA A 107 14.44 -1.92 -11.65
CA ALA A 107 13.08 -2.16 -12.12
C ALA A 107 12.69 -1.28 -13.32
N GLY A 108 13.35 -0.13 -13.52
CA GLY A 108 13.08 0.79 -14.62
C GLY A 108 11.61 1.22 -14.69
N GLU A 109 11.01 1.14 -15.89
CA GLU A 109 9.59 1.46 -16.12
C GLU A 109 8.62 0.57 -15.34
N ARG A 110 9.10 -0.56 -14.79
CA ARG A 110 8.31 -1.50 -13.99
C ARG A 110 8.42 -1.25 -12.49
N PHE A 111 9.14 -0.22 -12.04
CA PHE A 111 9.17 0.12 -10.62
C PHE A 111 7.75 0.43 -10.11
N GLY A 112 7.37 -0.20 -8.99
CA GLY A 112 6.03 -0.07 -8.40
C GLY A 112 4.98 -1.04 -8.94
N PHE A 113 5.24 -1.76 -10.03
CA PHE A 113 4.33 -2.77 -10.56
C PHE A 113 4.34 -4.02 -9.68
N GLN A 114 3.17 -4.63 -9.51
CA GLN A 114 2.99 -5.91 -8.84
C GLN A 114 2.89 -7.05 -9.86
N SER A 115 3.11 -8.27 -9.40
CA SER A 115 2.86 -9.48 -10.20
C SER A 115 1.38 -9.62 -10.56
N ALA A 116 1.10 -10.28 -11.68
CA ALA A 116 -0.26 -10.56 -12.11
C ALA A 116 -1.06 -11.30 -11.01
N ARG A 117 -2.31 -10.89 -10.85
CA ARG A 117 -3.33 -11.52 -10.00
C ARG A 117 -4.24 -12.35 -10.90
N ASN A 118 -4.76 -13.45 -10.38
CA ASN A 118 -5.81 -14.24 -11.06
C ASN A 118 -7.21 -13.63 -10.84
N GLU A 119 -7.29 -12.31 -10.73
CA GLU A 119 -8.49 -11.55 -10.38
C GLU A 119 -8.79 -10.51 -11.47
N ARG A 120 -10.09 -10.32 -11.74
CA ARG A 120 -10.60 -9.38 -12.74
C ARG A 120 -11.27 -8.19 -12.04
N VAL A 121 -11.14 -7.02 -12.63
CA VAL A 121 -11.85 -5.81 -12.19
C VAL A 121 -12.45 -5.11 -13.40
N LEU A 122 -13.73 -4.71 -13.28
CA LEU A 122 -14.41 -3.88 -14.27
C LEU A 122 -14.43 -2.44 -13.73
N VAL A 123 -13.98 -1.50 -14.56
CA VAL A 123 -14.05 -0.07 -14.28
C VAL A 123 -14.96 0.55 -15.34
N GLU A 124 -16.18 0.91 -14.93
CA GLU A 124 -17.13 1.63 -15.77
C GLU A 124 -16.97 3.14 -15.57
N PHE A 125 -16.84 3.90 -16.66
CA PHE A 125 -16.71 5.35 -16.57
C PHE A 125 -17.18 6.07 -17.85
N VAL A 126 -17.38 7.38 -17.73
CA VAL A 126 -18.03 8.27 -18.71
C VAL A 126 -19.52 8.01 -18.89
N SER A 127 -19.91 6.81 -19.32
CA SER A 127 -21.30 6.31 -19.49
C SER A 127 -22.33 7.40 -19.84
N ALA A 128 -21.97 8.25 -20.81
CA ALA A 128 -22.76 9.40 -21.17
C ALA A 128 -23.92 8.96 -22.06
N ASN A 129 -25.12 9.48 -21.82
CA ASN A 129 -26.24 9.24 -22.73
C ASN A 129 -25.89 9.77 -24.13
N PRO A 130 -26.13 9.00 -25.20
CA PRO A 130 -25.70 9.35 -26.55
C PRO A 130 -26.70 10.30 -27.23
N THR A 131 -27.07 11.37 -26.53
CA THR A 131 -28.11 12.31 -26.94
C THR A 131 -27.58 13.72 -27.23
N GLY A 132 -26.27 13.92 -27.10
CA GLY A 132 -25.60 15.19 -27.38
C GLY A 132 -24.08 15.06 -27.34
N PRO A 133 -23.36 16.16 -27.61
CA PRO A 133 -21.90 16.18 -27.57
C PRO A 133 -21.38 16.01 -26.13
N LEU A 134 -20.19 15.42 -26.01
CA LEU A 134 -19.47 15.37 -24.74
C LEU A 134 -19.01 16.77 -24.32
N HIS A 135 -18.78 16.94 -23.02
CA HIS A 135 -18.37 18.20 -22.41
C HIS A 135 -17.31 17.94 -21.33
N VAL A 136 -16.73 18.99 -20.75
CA VAL A 136 -15.64 18.88 -19.77
C VAL A 136 -15.96 17.96 -18.59
N GLY A 137 -17.22 17.92 -18.13
CA GLY A 137 -17.65 16.96 -17.10
C GLY A 137 -17.44 15.48 -17.48
N HIS A 138 -17.68 15.10 -18.74
CA HIS A 138 -17.39 13.77 -19.28
C HIS A 138 -15.87 13.55 -19.38
N GLY A 139 -15.12 14.56 -19.82
CA GLY A 139 -13.66 14.50 -19.88
C GLY A 139 -13.01 14.26 -18.51
N ARG A 140 -13.53 14.87 -17.45
CA ARG A 140 -13.09 14.60 -16.06
C ARG A 140 -13.32 13.14 -15.68
N GLN A 141 -14.50 12.59 -16.01
CA GLN A 141 -14.80 11.18 -15.73
C GLN A 141 -13.88 10.24 -16.52
N ALA A 142 -13.61 10.56 -17.80
CA ALA A 142 -12.68 9.83 -18.64
C ALA A 142 -11.28 9.76 -18.01
N ALA A 143 -10.74 10.90 -17.59
CA ALA A 143 -9.41 10.97 -16.98
C ALA A 143 -9.32 10.17 -15.67
N ILE A 144 -10.33 10.27 -14.80
CA ILE A 144 -10.35 9.53 -13.53
C ILE A 144 -10.48 8.03 -13.75
N GLY A 145 -11.42 7.60 -14.59
CA GLY A 145 -11.64 6.18 -14.88
C GLY A 145 -10.43 5.52 -15.53
N ASP A 146 -9.77 6.20 -16.46
CA ASP A 146 -8.55 5.69 -17.07
C ASP A 146 -7.38 5.63 -16.05
N ALA A 147 -7.19 6.67 -15.23
CA ALA A 147 -6.15 6.66 -14.19
C ALA A 147 -6.34 5.51 -13.18
N ILE A 148 -7.57 5.26 -12.74
CA ILE A 148 -7.91 4.13 -11.85
C ILE A 148 -7.63 2.80 -12.55
N SER A 149 -7.99 2.68 -13.82
CA SER A 149 -7.76 1.47 -14.62
C SER A 149 -6.27 1.18 -14.80
N ASN A 150 -5.47 2.22 -15.04
CA ASN A 150 -4.02 2.10 -15.14
C ASN A 150 -3.41 1.68 -13.80
N LEU A 151 -3.87 2.27 -12.68
CA LEU A 151 -3.43 1.87 -11.34
C LEU A 151 -3.75 0.39 -11.07
N PHE A 152 -4.97 -0.08 -11.31
CA PHE A 152 -5.29 -1.49 -11.11
C PHE A 152 -4.44 -2.42 -11.99
N ALA A 153 -4.18 -2.02 -13.24
CA ALA A 153 -3.30 -2.78 -14.14
C ALA A 153 -1.86 -2.86 -13.61
N THR A 154 -1.30 -1.77 -13.06
CA THR A 154 0.04 -1.82 -12.43
C THR A 154 0.06 -2.69 -11.18
N GLN A 155 -1.08 -2.79 -10.46
CA GLN A 155 -1.21 -3.68 -9.30
C GLN A 155 -1.53 -5.14 -9.66
N GLY A 156 -1.43 -5.51 -10.94
CA GLY A 156 -1.52 -6.88 -11.43
C GLY A 156 -2.94 -7.36 -11.74
N TRP A 157 -3.96 -6.50 -11.68
CA TRP A 157 -5.34 -6.90 -12.00
C TRP A 157 -5.55 -7.03 -13.51
N SER A 158 -6.41 -7.97 -13.91
CA SER A 158 -6.95 -7.99 -15.27
C SER A 158 -8.09 -6.98 -15.38
N VAL A 159 -7.78 -5.78 -15.88
CA VAL A 159 -8.72 -4.65 -15.94
C VAL A 159 -9.55 -4.67 -17.22
N HIS A 160 -10.87 -4.65 -17.07
CA HIS A 160 -11.84 -4.39 -18.14
C HIS A 160 -12.36 -2.96 -18.01
N ARG A 161 -12.18 -2.13 -19.04
CA ARG A 161 -12.69 -0.76 -19.08
C ARG A 161 -14.02 -0.78 -19.82
N GLU A 162 -15.08 -0.28 -19.19
CA GLU A 162 -16.43 -0.30 -19.74
C GLU A 162 -16.97 1.13 -19.94
N PHE A 163 -17.62 1.35 -21.08
CA PHE A 163 -18.45 2.52 -21.34
C PHE A 163 -19.87 2.02 -21.52
N TYR A 164 -20.75 2.27 -20.56
CA TYR A 164 -22.15 1.86 -20.71
C TYR A 164 -22.85 2.81 -21.69
N TYR A 165 -23.28 2.25 -22.80
CA TYR A 165 -24.00 2.97 -23.85
C TYR A 165 -25.50 2.81 -23.65
N ASN A 166 -26.15 3.83 -23.10
CA ASN A 166 -27.59 3.80 -22.85
C ASN A 166 -28.37 4.23 -24.11
N ASP A 167 -28.73 3.27 -24.94
CA ASP A 167 -29.48 3.45 -26.19
C ASP A 167 -31.01 3.39 -26.03
N ALA A 168 -31.50 3.36 -24.79
CA ALA A 168 -32.92 3.28 -24.49
C ALA A 168 -33.41 4.42 -23.57
N GLY A 169 -34.72 4.64 -23.61
CA GLY A 169 -35.43 5.54 -22.69
C GLY A 169 -35.73 6.92 -23.26
N VAL A 170 -36.31 7.77 -22.40
CA VAL A 170 -36.98 9.02 -22.79
C VAL A 170 -36.08 9.98 -23.58
N GLN A 171 -34.78 10.05 -23.25
CA GLN A 171 -33.87 10.95 -23.96
C GLN A 171 -33.65 10.50 -25.43
N ILE A 172 -33.52 9.19 -25.67
CA ILE A 172 -33.36 8.62 -27.02
C ILE A 172 -34.67 8.75 -27.80
N ASP A 173 -35.80 8.47 -27.17
CA ASP A 173 -37.12 8.65 -27.79
C ASP A 173 -37.34 10.12 -28.22
N THR A 174 -36.95 11.06 -27.35
CA THR A 174 -37.08 12.49 -27.61
C THR A 174 -36.18 12.92 -28.76
N LEU A 175 -34.91 12.47 -28.77
CA LEU A 175 -33.99 12.75 -29.87
C LEU A 175 -34.50 12.17 -31.20
N THR A 176 -35.04 10.95 -31.18
CA THR A 176 -35.61 10.27 -32.35
C THR A 176 -36.77 11.08 -32.94
N LYS A 177 -37.77 11.41 -32.13
CA LYS A 177 -38.93 12.22 -32.56
C LYS A 177 -38.49 13.58 -33.11
N SER A 178 -37.55 14.25 -32.42
CA SER A 178 -37.04 15.55 -32.82
C SER A 178 -36.29 15.49 -34.16
N THR A 179 -35.57 14.40 -34.44
CA THR A 179 -34.87 14.19 -35.71
C THR A 179 -35.84 13.91 -36.85
N GLN A 180 -36.85 13.06 -36.64
CA GLN A 180 -37.88 12.74 -37.63
C GLN A 180 -38.70 13.96 -38.07
N LEU A 181 -39.00 14.89 -37.14
CA LEU A 181 -39.74 16.11 -37.47
C LEU A 181 -38.92 17.15 -38.27
N ARG A 182 -37.60 16.97 -38.39
CA ARG A 182 -36.72 17.86 -39.18
C ARG A 182 -36.39 17.31 -40.58
N ALA A 183 -36.66 16.02 -40.82
CA ALA A 183 -36.46 15.35 -42.10
C ALA A 183 -37.67 15.55 -43.02
#